data_AF-A0AAV7KIR0-F1
#
_entry.id   AF-A0AAV7KIR0-F1
#
_cell.length_a   1.000
_cell.length_b   1.000
_cell.length_c   1.000
_cell.angle_alpha   90.00
_cell.angle_beta   90.00
_cell.angle_gamma   90.00
#
_symmetry.space_group_name_H-M   'P 1'
#
loop_
_entity.id
_entity.type
_entity.pdbx_description
1 polymer ?
#
loop_
_entity_poly.entity_id
_entity_poly.type
_entity_poly.pdbx_seq_one_letter_code
_entity_poly.pdbx_strand_id
1 'polypeptide(L)'
;MAMEFLKRVQLDEPEVDKRLNSISQNLIQENRSKIISIIKTIIFCGTTGCPLRGKTEEKGIFFKLIHFRIDAGDEILRKHIVSGNKNAKYLSSTIQNELINEWGQVIAKGIVSEINSSVGFTVLADETADINGHEQLSVALRFIGQSEARLCIREEFLGFSDLHADLTAESISKSILNFLQYLGINMELLVGQGYDGCSTMAGKVNGVKSIILKRYPSAIFVHCASYFLNLAINDLSRLPTIRNTIDTIKSTIKYFRDSVIRSGVLKLKSLCETRWTGNIKV
;
A
#
# COMPACT_ATOMS: atom_id res chain seq x y z
N MET A 1 -52.67 35.03 -7.80
CA MET A 1 -52.56 33.72 -8.47
C MET A 1 -52.42 33.85 -10.00
N ALA A 2 -53.39 34.40 -10.75
CA ALA A 2 -53.29 34.53 -12.22
C ALA A 2 -52.16 35.48 -12.71
N MET A 3 -51.94 36.62 -12.05
CA MET A 3 -50.83 37.52 -12.39
C MET A 3 -49.44 36.95 -12.09
N GLU A 4 -49.36 36.05 -11.12
CA GLU A 4 -48.11 35.40 -10.71
C GLU A 4 -47.75 34.26 -11.68
N PHE A 5 -48.77 33.57 -12.20
CA PHE A 5 -48.64 32.61 -13.28
C PHE A 5 -48.19 33.29 -14.59
N LEU A 6 -48.80 34.41 -14.98
CA LEU A 6 -48.40 35.17 -16.17
C LEU A 6 -46.96 35.71 -16.08
N LYS A 7 -46.52 36.15 -14.88
CA LYS A 7 -45.13 36.53 -14.64
C LYS A 7 -44.15 35.37 -14.84
N ARG A 8 -44.50 34.15 -14.42
CA ARG A 8 -43.68 32.94 -14.58
C ARG A 8 -43.65 32.39 -16.00
N VAL A 9 -44.65 32.72 -16.82
CA VAL A 9 -44.68 32.37 -18.25
C VAL A 9 -43.90 33.39 -19.09
N GLN A 10 -43.81 34.65 -18.63
CA GLN A 10 -43.06 35.72 -19.30
C GLN A 10 -41.56 35.73 -18.96
N LEU A 11 -41.21 35.28 -17.76
CA LEU A 11 -39.84 34.97 -17.39
C LEU A 11 -39.60 33.53 -17.89
N ASP A 12 -38.66 33.33 -18.81
CA ASP A 12 -38.27 32.02 -19.35
C ASP A 12 -37.55 31.18 -18.25
N GLU A 13 -38.19 31.05 -17.09
CA GLU A 13 -37.65 30.40 -15.91
C GLU A 13 -37.72 28.89 -16.12
N PRO A 14 -36.60 28.17 -15.95
CA PRO A 14 -36.58 26.73 -16.11
C PRO A 14 -37.53 26.07 -15.11
N GLU A 15 -38.13 24.94 -15.53
CA GLU A 15 -39.02 24.12 -14.72
C GLU A 15 -38.46 23.88 -13.31
N VAL A 16 -39.36 23.79 -12.33
CA VAL A 16 -39.01 23.60 -10.92
C VAL A 16 -38.07 22.40 -10.73
N ASP A 17 -38.28 21.32 -11.48
CA ASP A 17 -37.44 20.11 -11.42
C ASP A 17 -36.01 20.37 -11.92
N LYS A 18 -35.86 21.17 -12.99
CA LYS A 18 -34.55 21.60 -13.49
C LYS A 18 -33.83 22.49 -12.48
N ARG A 19 -34.57 23.38 -11.80
CA ARG A 19 -34.02 24.24 -10.74
C ARG A 19 -33.58 23.42 -9.52
N LEU A 20 -34.41 22.49 -9.04
CA LEU A 20 -34.07 21.59 -7.94
C LEU A 20 -32.83 20.74 -8.26
N ASN A 21 -32.76 20.19 -9.47
CA ASN A 21 -31.57 19.48 -9.93
C ASN A 21 -30.33 20.39 -9.97
N SER A 22 -30.45 21.61 -10.49
CA SER A 22 -29.31 22.55 -10.54
C SER A 22 -28.81 22.94 -9.13
N ILE A 23 -29.71 23.14 -8.17
CA ILE A 23 -29.36 23.43 -6.77
C ILE A 23 -28.63 22.24 -6.15
N SER A 24 -29.13 21.02 -6.36
CA SER A 24 -28.50 19.80 -5.85
C SER A 24 -27.09 19.60 -6.44
N GLN A 25 -26.93 19.80 -7.76
CA GLN A 25 -25.63 19.73 -8.42
C GLN A 25 -24.64 20.78 -7.90
N ASN A 26 -25.09 22.02 -7.70
CA ASN A 26 -24.27 23.08 -7.13
C ASN A 26 -23.81 22.73 -5.71
N LEU A 27 -24.69 22.18 -4.88
CA LEU A 27 -24.34 21.75 -3.51
C LEU A 27 -23.32 20.60 -3.53
N ILE A 28 -23.50 19.63 -4.43
CA ILE A 28 -22.54 18.52 -4.61
C ILE A 28 -21.16 19.07 -5.01
N GLN A 29 -21.13 20.00 -5.96
CA GLN A 29 -19.88 20.60 -6.43
C GLN A 29 -19.19 21.41 -5.33
N GLU A 30 -19.95 22.15 -4.53
CA GLU A 30 -19.43 22.89 -3.38
C GLU A 30 -18.85 21.94 -2.33
N ASN A 31 -19.56 20.85 -2.00
CA ASN A 31 -19.10 19.85 -1.04
C ASN A 31 -17.85 19.11 -1.52
N ARG A 32 -17.77 18.77 -2.80
CA ARG A 32 -16.55 18.21 -3.40
C ARG A 32 -15.37 19.16 -3.26
N SER A 33 -15.59 20.45 -3.55
CA SER A 33 -14.53 21.47 -3.45
C SER A 33 -13.98 21.59 -2.03
N LYS A 34 -14.84 21.47 -1.00
CA LYS A 34 -14.43 21.46 0.41
C LYS A 34 -13.57 20.24 0.75
N ILE A 35 -14.01 19.04 0.35
CA ILE A 35 -13.34 17.77 0.67
C ILE A 35 -12.01 17.64 -0.08
N ILE A 36 -11.89 18.18 -1.31
CA ILE A 36 -10.65 18.10 -2.10
C ILE A 36 -9.45 18.67 -1.35
N SER A 37 -9.60 19.80 -0.65
CA SER A 37 -8.49 20.39 0.12
C SER A 37 -8.05 19.50 1.28
N ILE A 38 -9.00 18.83 1.93
CA ILE A 38 -8.75 17.89 3.02
C ILE A 38 -8.03 16.64 2.49
N ILE A 39 -8.56 16.03 1.43
CA ILE A 39 -7.93 14.87 0.77
C ILE A 39 -6.51 15.22 0.36
N LYS A 40 -6.29 16.32 -0.37
CA LYS A 40 -4.94 16.75 -0.80
C LYS A 40 -3.96 16.89 0.36
N THR A 41 -4.43 17.29 1.54
CA THR A 41 -3.60 17.38 2.75
C THR A 41 -3.21 15.99 3.26
N ILE A 42 -4.14 15.03 3.23
CA ILE A 42 -3.87 13.61 3.53
C ILE A 42 -2.89 13.02 2.51
N ILE A 43 -3.09 13.28 1.20
CA ILE A 43 -2.18 12.86 0.12
C ILE A 43 -0.78 13.37 0.39
N PHE A 44 -0.64 14.66 0.71
CA PHE A 44 0.64 15.27 1.04
C PHE A 44 1.32 14.52 2.18
N CYS A 45 0.64 14.34 3.32
CA CYS A 45 1.20 13.62 4.45
C CYS A 45 1.64 12.18 4.09
N GLY A 46 0.82 11.45 3.33
CA GLY A 46 1.13 10.09 2.90
C GLY A 46 2.34 10.01 1.97
N THR A 47 2.42 10.90 0.99
CA THR A 47 3.51 10.92 -0.01
C THR A 47 4.84 11.44 0.55
N THR A 48 4.81 12.27 1.60
CA THR A 48 6.02 12.78 2.27
C THR A 48 6.43 11.96 3.50
N GLY A 49 5.68 10.92 3.86
CA GLY A 49 5.92 10.14 5.08
C GLY A 49 5.70 10.94 6.37
N CYS A 50 4.91 12.02 6.32
CA CYS A 50 4.60 12.82 7.50
C CYS A 50 3.45 12.19 8.30
N PRO A 51 3.60 12.01 9.62
CA PRO A 51 2.51 11.52 10.45
C PRO A 51 1.36 12.53 10.46
N LEU A 52 0.14 12.09 10.12
CA LEU A 52 -1.04 12.96 10.14
C LEU A 52 -1.29 13.50 11.56
N ARG A 53 -1.13 12.66 12.57
CA ARG A 53 -1.53 12.90 13.96
C ARG A 53 -0.31 13.03 14.87
N GLY A 54 -0.44 13.88 15.89
CA GLY A 54 0.53 14.01 16.98
C GLY A 54 0.04 13.35 18.26
N LYS A 55 0.65 13.70 19.41
CA LYS A 55 0.17 13.29 20.74
C LYS A 55 -1.29 13.68 21.00
N THR A 56 -1.75 14.76 20.37
CA THR A 56 -3.16 15.15 20.27
C THR A 56 -3.49 15.40 18.80
N GLU A 57 -4.76 15.27 18.41
CA GLU A 57 -5.19 15.47 17.02
C GLU A 57 -4.78 16.86 16.50
N GLU A 58 -5.05 17.91 17.29
CA GLU A 58 -4.77 19.32 16.96
C GLU A 58 -3.28 19.65 16.82
N LYS A 59 -2.40 18.86 17.43
CA LYS A 59 -0.94 19.04 17.33
C LYS A 59 -0.33 18.29 16.14
N GLY A 60 -1.14 17.52 15.41
CA GLY A 60 -0.73 16.76 14.23
C GLY A 60 -0.34 17.65 13.05
N ILE A 61 0.49 17.10 12.15
CA ILE A 61 0.91 17.81 10.92
C ILE A 61 -0.30 18.11 10.04
N PHE A 62 -1.30 17.22 10.02
CA PHE A 62 -2.53 17.41 9.25
C PHE A 62 -3.24 18.73 9.62
N PHE A 63 -3.49 18.98 10.91
CA PHE A 63 -4.16 20.23 11.34
C PHE A 63 -3.31 21.47 11.03
N LYS A 64 -2.00 21.39 11.23
CA LYS A 64 -1.08 22.50 10.88
C LYS A 64 -1.13 22.81 9.38
N LEU A 65 -1.18 21.80 8.53
CA LEU A 65 -1.31 21.98 7.08
C LEU A 65 -2.68 22.55 6.69
N ILE A 66 -3.76 22.13 7.36
CA ILE A 66 -5.09 22.74 7.15
C ILE A 66 -5.05 24.24 7.47
N HIS A 67 -4.46 24.64 8.59
CA HIS A 67 -4.29 26.06 8.94
C HIS A 67 -3.40 26.79 7.93
N PHE A 68 -2.27 26.20 7.56
CA PHE A 68 -1.39 26.77 6.54
C PHE A 68 -2.10 27.00 5.19
N ARG A 69 -2.96 26.07 4.76
CA ARG A 69 -3.76 26.24 3.54
C ARG A 69 -4.74 27.40 3.64
N ILE A 70 -5.39 27.56 4.79
CA ILE A 70 -6.30 28.69 5.06
C ILE A 70 -5.52 30.00 4.99
N ASP A 71 -4.38 30.08 5.66
CA ASP A 71 -3.52 31.27 5.68
C ASP A 71 -2.95 31.59 4.30
N ALA A 72 -2.72 30.57 3.47
CA ALA A 72 -2.31 30.70 2.08
C ALA A 72 -3.46 31.07 1.11
N GLY A 73 -4.69 31.27 1.61
CA GLY A 73 -5.83 31.78 0.84
C GLY A 73 -6.88 30.75 0.40
N ASP A 74 -6.92 29.55 0.98
CA ASP A 74 -8.00 28.57 0.73
C ASP A 74 -9.33 28.99 1.40
N GLU A 75 -10.00 29.95 0.76
CA GLU A 75 -11.24 30.58 1.26
C GLU A 75 -12.42 29.60 1.37
N ILE A 76 -12.45 28.58 0.52
CA ILE A 76 -13.48 27.53 0.55
C ILE A 76 -13.32 26.69 1.82
N LEU A 77 -12.09 26.25 2.10
CA LEU A 77 -11.77 25.51 3.32
C LEU A 77 -12.00 26.36 4.57
N ARG A 78 -11.61 27.65 4.54
CA ARG A 78 -11.84 28.61 5.62
C ARG A 78 -13.33 28.72 5.96
N LYS A 79 -14.17 29.01 4.96
CA LYS A 79 -15.63 29.08 5.14
C LYS A 79 -16.17 27.79 5.72
N HIS A 80 -15.80 26.64 5.15
CA HIS A 80 -16.25 25.34 5.62
C HIS A 80 -15.91 25.06 7.10
N ILE A 81 -14.70 25.38 7.53
CA ILE A 81 -14.27 25.11 8.91
C ILE A 81 -14.91 26.07 9.91
N VAL A 82 -15.15 27.33 9.52
CA VAL A 82 -15.76 28.35 10.38
C VAL A 82 -17.28 28.20 10.44
N SER A 83 -17.94 28.04 9.29
CA SER A 83 -19.40 27.96 9.20
C SER A 83 -19.96 26.54 9.33
N GLY A 84 -19.11 25.52 9.23
CA GLY A 84 -19.52 24.13 9.28
C GLY A 84 -19.89 23.67 10.69
N ASN A 85 -20.99 22.93 10.79
CA ASN A 85 -21.36 22.21 12.01
C ASN A 85 -20.19 21.33 12.48
N LYS A 86 -19.99 21.19 13.80
CA LYS A 86 -18.87 20.42 14.38
C LYS A 86 -18.73 19.01 13.76
N ASN A 87 -19.85 18.36 13.47
CA ASN A 87 -19.89 16.99 12.92
C ASN A 87 -19.59 16.91 11.42
N ALA A 88 -19.51 18.04 10.71
CA ALA A 88 -19.38 18.09 9.26
C ALA A 88 -18.08 18.77 8.81
N LYS A 89 -17.07 18.90 9.68
CA LYS A 89 -15.78 19.51 9.32
C LYS A 89 -14.82 18.53 8.62
N TYR A 90 -15.08 17.22 8.73
CA TYR A 90 -14.28 16.15 8.14
C TYR A 90 -12.79 16.14 8.59
N LEU A 91 -12.49 16.69 9.76
CA LEU A 91 -11.12 16.80 10.28
C LEU A 91 -10.75 15.72 11.32
N SER A 92 -11.72 14.93 11.81
CA SER A 92 -11.48 13.94 12.87
C SER A 92 -10.63 12.77 12.38
N SER A 93 -9.96 12.07 13.31
CA SER A 93 -9.20 10.87 13.00
C SER A 93 -10.04 9.78 12.31
N THR A 94 -11.29 9.60 12.71
CA THR A 94 -12.22 8.64 12.08
C THR A 94 -12.40 8.95 10.59
N ILE A 95 -12.73 10.20 10.25
CA ILE A 95 -12.93 10.61 8.85
C ILE A 95 -11.63 10.55 8.06
N GLN A 96 -10.49 10.92 8.67
CA GLN A 96 -9.19 10.76 8.01
C GLN A 96 -8.94 9.29 7.63
N ASN A 97 -9.23 8.33 8.52
CA ASN A 97 -9.06 6.90 8.23
C ASN A 97 -10.03 6.43 7.13
N GLU A 98 -11.30 6.86 7.17
CA GLU A 98 -12.27 6.55 6.12
C GLU A 98 -11.79 7.06 4.75
N LEU A 99 -11.34 8.32 4.68
CA LEU A 99 -10.80 8.91 3.45
C LEU A 99 -9.55 8.16 2.95
N ILE A 100 -8.66 7.74 3.85
CA ILE A 100 -7.48 6.93 3.50
C ILE A 100 -7.92 5.58 2.91
N ASN A 101 -8.89 4.91 3.54
CA ASN A 101 -9.40 3.62 3.08
C ASN A 101 -10.08 3.72 1.73
N GLU A 102 -10.97 4.69 1.53
CA GLU A 102 -11.66 4.93 0.27
C GLU A 102 -10.67 5.26 -0.85
N TRP A 103 -9.69 6.12 -0.58
CA TRP A 103 -8.66 6.43 -1.55
C TRP A 103 -7.77 5.22 -1.87
N GLY A 104 -7.42 4.42 -0.86
CA GLY A 104 -6.72 3.15 -1.04
C GLY A 104 -7.47 2.20 -1.97
N GLN A 105 -8.80 2.08 -1.83
CA GLN A 105 -9.62 1.29 -2.75
C GLN A 105 -9.60 1.83 -4.18
N VAL A 106 -9.61 3.16 -4.38
CA VAL A 106 -9.51 3.76 -5.71
C VAL A 106 -8.17 3.42 -6.37
N ILE A 107 -7.07 3.53 -5.63
CA ILE A 107 -5.73 3.16 -6.11
C ILE A 107 -5.69 1.67 -6.45
N ALA A 108 -6.15 0.80 -5.55
CA ALA A 108 -6.17 -0.64 -5.74
C ALA A 108 -6.98 -1.03 -6.99
N LYS A 109 -8.17 -0.45 -7.19
CA LYS A 109 -8.99 -0.68 -8.39
C LYS A 109 -8.26 -0.28 -9.68
N GLY A 110 -7.53 0.85 -9.66
CA GLY A 110 -6.71 1.28 -10.79
C GLY A 110 -5.61 0.27 -11.12
N ILE A 111 -4.88 -0.18 -10.11
CA ILE A 111 -3.81 -1.19 -10.24
C ILE A 111 -4.38 -2.52 -10.76
N VAL A 112 -5.48 -3.01 -10.17
CA VAL A 112 -6.16 -4.25 -10.60
C VAL A 112 -6.61 -4.17 -12.04
N SER A 113 -7.19 -3.04 -12.46
CA SER A 113 -7.61 -2.83 -13.85
C SER A 113 -6.43 -2.97 -14.82
N GLU A 114 -5.26 -2.45 -14.45
CA GLU A 114 -4.05 -2.54 -15.27
C GLU A 114 -3.50 -3.96 -15.32
N ILE A 115 -3.45 -4.66 -14.17
CA ILE A 115 -3.02 -6.06 -14.09
C ILE A 115 -3.92 -6.95 -14.96
N ASN A 116 -5.24 -6.77 -14.87
CA ASN A 116 -6.21 -7.55 -15.64
C ASN A 116 -6.15 -7.26 -17.15
N SER A 117 -5.56 -6.13 -17.54
CA SER A 117 -5.29 -5.77 -18.94
C SER A 117 -3.89 -6.20 -19.40
N SER A 118 -3.04 -6.71 -18.50
CA SER A 118 -1.68 -7.15 -18.80
C SER A 118 -1.65 -8.54 -19.42
N VAL A 119 -0.51 -8.90 -20.02
CA VAL A 119 -0.30 -10.24 -20.61
C VAL A 119 -0.21 -11.32 -19.54
N GLY A 120 0.15 -10.95 -18.31
CA GLY A 120 0.36 -11.88 -17.21
C GLY A 120 1.03 -11.20 -16.02
N PHE A 121 0.87 -11.79 -14.84
CA PHE A 121 1.49 -11.30 -13.62
C PHE A 121 2.13 -12.41 -12.80
N THR A 122 3.08 -12.01 -11.96
CA THR A 122 3.75 -12.83 -10.95
C THR A 122 3.32 -12.34 -9.58
N VAL A 123 2.91 -13.25 -8.71
CA VAL A 123 2.67 -12.93 -7.29
C VAL A 123 3.97 -12.99 -6.50
N LEU A 124 4.20 -11.98 -5.68
CA LEU A 124 5.27 -11.90 -4.71
C LEU A 124 4.63 -11.84 -3.33
N ALA A 125 5.07 -12.70 -2.42
CA ALA A 125 4.61 -12.63 -1.03
C ALA A 125 5.74 -12.92 -0.04
N ASP A 126 5.66 -12.25 1.10
CA ASP A 126 6.61 -12.44 2.20
C ASP A 126 5.89 -12.41 3.54
N GLU A 127 6.34 -13.25 4.47
CA GLU A 127 5.80 -13.35 5.82
C GLU A 127 6.30 -12.17 6.66
N THR A 128 5.39 -11.51 7.36
CA THR A 128 5.68 -10.39 8.25
C THR A 128 4.79 -10.45 9.49
N ALA A 129 5.13 -9.72 10.54
CA ALA A 129 4.31 -9.64 11.75
C ALA A 129 3.87 -8.20 11.99
N ASP A 130 2.61 -8.02 12.38
CA ASP A 130 2.09 -6.71 12.78
C ASP A 130 2.71 -6.23 14.12
N ILE A 131 2.34 -5.01 14.54
CA ILE A 131 2.83 -4.44 15.81
C ILE A 131 2.40 -5.21 17.06
N ASN A 132 1.38 -6.08 16.94
CA ASN A 132 0.89 -6.94 18.01
C ASN A 132 1.47 -8.36 17.94
N GLY A 133 2.31 -8.65 16.93
CA GLY A 133 2.92 -9.95 16.70
C GLY A 133 2.05 -10.95 15.95
N HIS A 134 0.94 -10.53 15.33
CA HIS A 134 0.16 -11.39 14.46
C HIS A 134 0.85 -11.53 13.10
N GLU A 135 1.01 -12.76 12.64
CA GLU A 135 1.61 -13.05 11.34
C GLU A 135 0.65 -12.68 10.20
N GLN A 136 1.20 -12.07 9.15
CA GLN A 136 0.52 -11.58 7.97
C GLN A 136 1.39 -11.84 6.74
N LEU A 137 0.78 -11.90 5.56
CA LEU A 137 1.48 -11.92 4.29
C LEU A 137 1.45 -10.54 3.66
N SER A 138 2.62 -9.97 3.43
CA SER A 138 2.74 -8.88 2.46
C SER A 138 2.54 -9.44 1.05
N VAL A 139 1.65 -8.85 0.26
CA VAL A 139 1.37 -9.30 -1.11
C VAL A 139 1.63 -8.16 -2.09
N ALA A 140 2.49 -8.43 -3.07
CA ALA A 140 2.79 -7.54 -4.18
C ALA A 140 2.71 -8.31 -5.50
N LEU A 141 2.42 -7.61 -6.60
CA LEU A 141 2.39 -8.20 -7.93
C LEU A 141 3.42 -7.55 -8.85
N ARG A 142 4.06 -8.38 -9.66
CA ARG A 142 4.96 -7.96 -10.72
C ARG A 142 4.34 -8.26 -12.08
N PHE A 143 4.19 -7.26 -12.93
CA PHE A 143 3.56 -7.40 -14.24
C PHE A 143 4.16 -6.42 -15.25
N ILE A 144 3.84 -6.61 -16.53
CA ILE A 144 4.21 -5.66 -17.58
C ILE A 144 3.09 -4.63 -17.67
N GLY A 145 3.39 -3.41 -17.24
CA GLY A 145 2.52 -2.25 -17.36
C GLY A 145 2.91 -1.37 -18.53
N GLN A 146 2.20 -0.25 -18.66
CA GLN A 146 2.52 0.77 -19.66
C GLN A 146 2.76 2.12 -18.95
N SER A 147 3.91 2.72 -19.23
CA SER A 147 4.26 4.06 -18.76
C SER A 147 4.71 4.89 -19.95
N GLU A 148 4.09 6.07 -20.15
CA GLU A 148 4.47 7.03 -21.21
C GLU A 148 4.65 6.36 -22.59
N ALA A 149 3.67 5.52 -22.97
CA ALA A 149 3.64 4.73 -24.21
C ALA A 149 4.73 3.65 -24.38
N ARG A 150 5.51 3.33 -23.34
CA ARG A 150 6.46 2.21 -23.32
C ARG A 150 6.00 1.12 -22.37
N LEU A 151 6.27 -0.14 -22.73
CA LEU A 151 6.11 -1.26 -21.82
C LEU A 151 7.22 -1.20 -20.76
N CYS A 152 6.85 -1.33 -19.49
CA CYS A 152 7.78 -1.38 -18.38
C CYS A 152 7.37 -2.46 -17.37
N ILE A 153 8.35 -2.99 -16.66
CA ILE A 153 8.08 -3.88 -15.53
C ILE A 153 7.63 -3.01 -14.37
N ARG A 154 6.47 -3.32 -13.81
CA ARG A 154 5.94 -2.70 -12.60
C ARG A 154 5.85 -3.71 -11.48
N GLU A 155 6.11 -3.25 -10.27
CA GLU A 155 5.94 -4.00 -9.03
C GLU A 155 5.06 -3.16 -8.10
N GLU A 156 3.86 -3.66 -7.81
CA GLU A 156 2.86 -2.92 -7.05
C GLU A 156 2.49 -3.69 -5.78
N PHE A 157 2.62 -3.03 -4.63
CA PHE A 157 2.16 -3.57 -3.36
C PHE A 157 0.63 -3.44 -3.28
N LEU A 158 -0.05 -4.54 -2.94
CA LEU A 158 -1.50 -4.59 -2.87
C LEU A 158 -2.03 -4.52 -1.45
N GLY A 159 -1.27 -5.00 -0.47
CA GLY A 159 -1.68 -4.98 0.92
C GLY A 159 -1.14 -6.14 1.73
N PHE A 160 -1.68 -6.27 2.93
CA PHE A 160 -1.42 -7.38 3.82
C PHE A 160 -2.64 -8.32 3.81
N SER A 161 -2.37 -9.61 3.75
CA SER A 161 -3.36 -10.66 3.95
C SER A 161 -3.11 -11.30 5.30
N ASP A 162 -4.09 -11.24 6.20
CA ASP A 162 -3.97 -11.86 7.52
C ASP A 162 -3.77 -13.37 7.38
N LEU A 163 -2.84 -13.91 8.16
CA LEU A 163 -2.72 -15.34 8.36
C LEU A 163 -3.50 -15.71 9.62
N HIS A 164 -4.51 -16.56 9.48
CA HIS A 164 -5.13 -17.21 10.62
C HIS A 164 -4.12 -18.17 11.28
N ALA A 165 -4.40 -18.61 12.51
CA ALA A 165 -3.46 -19.27 13.42
C ALA A 165 -2.63 -20.44 12.83
N ASP A 166 -3.07 -21.07 11.76
CA ASP A 166 -2.36 -22.17 11.10
C ASP A 166 -1.49 -21.65 9.94
N LEU A 167 -0.16 -21.64 10.14
CA LEU A 167 0.87 -21.31 9.14
C LEU A 167 1.18 -22.49 8.20
N THR A 168 0.15 -23.25 7.81
CA THR A 168 0.33 -24.36 6.87
C THR A 168 0.39 -23.86 5.43
N ALA A 169 1.05 -24.62 4.56
CA ALA A 169 1.13 -24.27 3.14
C ALA A 169 -0.26 -24.16 2.48
N GLU A 170 -1.23 -24.95 2.92
CA GLU A 170 -2.62 -24.89 2.45
C GLU A 170 -3.30 -23.58 2.88
N SER A 171 -3.16 -23.21 4.15
CA SER A 171 -3.69 -21.97 4.70
C SER A 171 -3.11 -20.74 3.99
N ILE A 172 -1.77 -20.71 3.83
CA ILE A 172 -1.06 -19.63 3.13
C ILE A 172 -1.49 -19.55 1.67
N SER A 173 -1.51 -20.69 0.95
CA SER A 173 -1.95 -20.71 -0.45
C SER A 173 -3.38 -20.19 -0.60
N LYS A 174 -4.28 -20.61 0.30
CA LYS A 174 -5.67 -20.15 0.30
C LYS A 174 -5.77 -18.66 0.61
N SER A 175 -4.99 -18.16 1.57
CA SER A 175 -4.94 -16.73 1.92
C SER A 175 -4.52 -15.88 0.70
N ILE A 176 -3.42 -16.25 0.03
CA ILE A 176 -2.95 -15.57 -1.19
C ILE A 176 -4.01 -15.59 -2.28
N LEU A 177 -4.56 -16.76 -2.61
CA LEU A 177 -5.56 -16.89 -3.68
C LEU A 177 -6.85 -16.13 -3.38
N ASN A 178 -7.34 -16.21 -2.14
CA ASN A 178 -8.55 -15.49 -1.73
C ASN A 178 -8.33 -13.98 -1.74
N PHE A 179 -7.16 -13.50 -1.31
CA PHE A 179 -6.82 -12.08 -1.32
C PHE A 179 -6.82 -11.52 -2.75
N LEU A 180 -6.18 -12.22 -3.70
CA LEU A 180 -6.16 -11.80 -5.11
C LEU A 180 -7.56 -11.85 -5.74
N GLN A 181 -8.35 -12.87 -5.42
CA GLN A 181 -9.74 -12.98 -5.90
C GLN A 181 -10.65 -11.90 -5.31
N TYR A 182 -10.48 -11.57 -4.03
CA TYR A 182 -11.22 -10.50 -3.36
C TYR A 182 -10.98 -9.15 -4.03
N LEU A 183 -9.75 -8.89 -4.48
CA LEU A 183 -9.40 -7.70 -5.25
C LEU A 183 -9.94 -7.71 -6.69
N GLY A 184 -10.47 -8.84 -7.18
CA GLY A 184 -10.99 -8.98 -8.53
C GLY A 184 -9.91 -9.23 -9.60
N ILE A 185 -8.77 -9.81 -9.21
CA ILE A 185 -7.67 -10.09 -10.14
C ILE A 185 -7.97 -11.38 -10.91
N ASN A 186 -7.78 -11.35 -12.23
CA ASN A 186 -7.98 -12.51 -13.09
C ASN A 186 -6.84 -13.52 -12.91
N MET A 187 -7.09 -14.57 -12.13
CA MET A 187 -6.11 -15.61 -11.82
C MET A 187 -5.65 -16.43 -13.03
N GLU A 188 -6.35 -16.39 -14.17
CA GLU A 188 -5.90 -17.05 -15.41
C GLU A 188 -4.62 -16.42 -15.97
N LEU A 189 -4.35 -15.16 -15.62
CA LEU A 189 -3.15 -14.41 -16.01
C LEU A 189 -1.94 -14.68 -15.10
N LEU A 190 -2.09 -15.57 -14.10
CA LEU A 190 -1.00 -15.91 -13.18
C LEU A 190 0.08 -16.75 -13.90
N VAL A 191 1.25 -16.14 -14.12
CA VAL A 191 2.39 -16.76 -14.83
C VAL A 191 3.63 -16.93 -13.95
N GLY A 192 3.59 -16.44 -12.70
CA GLY A 192 4.71 -16.62 -11.79
C GLY A 192 4.32 -16.52 -10.32
N GLN A 193 5.17 -17.06 -9.47
CA GLN A 193 5.08 -16.95 -8.01
C GLN A 193 6.47 -16.84 -7.40
N GLY A 194 6.67 -15.91 -6.47
CA GLY A 194 7.98 -15.61 -5.88
C GLY A 194 7.89 -15.42 -4.37
N TYR A 195 8.48 -16.35 -3.63
CA TYR A 195 8.47 -16.37 -2.16
C TYR A 195 9.82 -16.82 -1.61
N ASP A 196 9.95 -16.90 -0.29
CA ASP A 196 11.11 -17.45 0.37
C ASP A 196 11.29 -18.97 0.13
N GLY A 197 12.46 -19.47 0.52
CA GLY A 197 12.84 -20.87 0.34
C GLY A 197 12.41 -21.81 1.48
N CYS A 198 11.59 -21.33 2.43
CA CYS A 198 11.16 -22.14 3.55
C CYS A 198 10.41 -23.38 3.06
N SER A 199 10.47 -24.49 3.80
CA SER A 199 9.83 -25.76 3.41
C SER A 199 8.33 -25.60 3.19
N THR A 200 7.66 -24.76 3.97
CA THR A 200 6.24 -24.43 3.82
C THR A 200 5.96 -23.68 2.52
N MET A 201 6.85 -22.79 2.08
CA MET A 201 6.67 -21.98 0.86
C MET A 201 7.13 -22.75 -0.40
N ALA A 202 8.37 -23.24 -0.40
CA ALA A 202 9.04 -23.82 -1.56
C ALA A 202 9.01 -25.35 -1.63
N GLY A 203 8.36 -26.02 -0.67
CA GLY A 203 8.29 -27.48 -0.58
C GLY A 203 7.75 -28.16 -1.84
N LYS A 204 8.37 -29.30 -2.22
CA LYS A 204 8.09 -30.03 -3.48
C LYS A 204 6.74 -30.76 -3.51
N VAL A 205 6.19 -31.14 -2.35
CA VAL A 205 4.98 -31.97 -2.26
C VAL A 205 3.81 -31.16 -1.70
N ASN A 206 4.02 -30.55 -0.53
CA ASN A 206 3.03 -29.79 0.24
C ASN A 206 3.51 -28.35 0.54
N GLY A 207 4.31 -27.75 -0.37
CA GLY A 207 4.65 -26.34 -0.26
C GLY A 207 3.64 -25.46 -1.01
N VAL A 208 3.55 -24.18 -0.65
CA VAL A 208 2.71 -23.18 -1.33
C VAL A 208 2.96 -23.18 -2.83
N LYS A 209 4.24 -23.19 -3.21
CA LYS A 209 4.72 -23.39 -4.57
C LYS A 209 3.97 -24.51 -5.30
N SER A 210 3.95 -25.69 -4.68
CA SER A 210 3.42 -26.90 -5.28
C SER A 210 1.90 -26.88 -5.35
N ILE A 211 1.24 -26.29 -4.35
CA ILE A 211 -0.22 -26.14 -4.32
C ILE A 211 -0.68 -25.18 -5.40
N ILE A 212 -0.06 -24.00 -5.51
CA ILE A 212 -0.41 -23.00 -6.52
C ILE A 212 -0.08 -23.54 -7.93
N LEU A 213 1.08 -24.18 -8.12
CA LEU A 213 1.47 -24.72 -9.42
C LEU A 213 0.53 -25.84 -9.91
N LYS A 214 -0.02 -26.66 -8.99
CA LYS A 214 -1.03 -27.67 -9.34
C LYS A 214 -2.31 -27.04 -9.88
N ARG A 215 -2.71 -25.87 -9.36
CA ARG A 215 -3.92 -25.16 -9.78
C ARG A 215 -3.71 -24.26 -10.99
N TYR A 216 -2.54 -23.62 -11.10
CA TYR A 216 -2.15 -22.72 -12.17
C TYR A 216 -0.80 -23.19 -12.74
N PRO A 217 -0.81 -24.10 -13.73
CA PRO A 217 0.43 -24.69 -14.27
C PRO A 217 1.41 -23.68 -14.88
N SER A 218 0.91 -22.52 -15.32
CA SER A 218 1.72 -21.42 -15.85
C SER A 218 2.47 -20.66 -14.76
N ALA A 219 2.14 -20.82 -13.47
CA ALA A 219 2.70 -20.05 -12.36
C ALA A 219 4.10 -20.54 -11.95
N ILE A 220 5.12 -20.19 -12.73
CA ILE A 220 6.50 -20.63 -12.49
C ILE A 220 7.03 -20.04 -11.17
N PHE A 221 7.64 -20.90 -10.36
CA PHE A 221 8.23 -20.49 -9.08
C PHE A 221 9.63 -19.91 -9.25
N VAL A 222 9.83 -18.72 -8.67
CA VAL A 222 11.13 -18.06 -8.54
C VAL A 222 11.50 -18.02 -7.06
N HIS A 223 12.65 -18.61 -6.75
CA HIS A 223 13.19 -18.62 -5.39
C HIS A 223 13.74 -17.24 -5.02
N CYS A 224 13.39 -16.73 -3.83
CA CYS A 224 13.99 -15.48 -3.33
C CYS A 224 15.53 -15.55 -3.34
N ALA A 225 16.16 -14.64 -4.10
CA ALA A 225 17.62 -14.61 -4.27
C ALA A 225 18.35 -14.33 -2.96
N SER A 226 17.78 -13.47 -2.11
CA SER A 226 18.31 -13.17 -0.78
C SER A 226 18.32 -14.42 0.11
N TYR A 227 17.26 -15.24 0.05
CA TYR A 227 17.17 -16.50 0.81
C TYR A 227 18.21 -17.48 0.32
N PHE A 228 18.28 -17.64 -1.00
CA PHE A 228 19.19 -18.56 -1.65
C PHE A 228 20.66 -18.22 -1.34
N LEU A 229 21.03 -16.95 -1.41
CA LEU A 229 22.37 -16.49 -1.06
C LEU A 229 22.68 -16.76 0.42
N ASN A 230 21.73 -16.49 1.32
CA ASN A 230 21.91 -16.74 2.74
C ASN A 230 22.10 -18.24 3.04
N LEU A 231 21.34 -19.12 2.40
CA LEU A 231 21.55 -20.57 2.50
C LEU A 231 22.93 -20.99 2.01
N ALA A 232 23.36 -20.49 0.84
CA ALA A 232 24.67 -20.82 0.29
C ALA A 232 25.80 -20.38 1.22
N ILE A 233 25.73 -19.15 1.76
CA ILE A 233 26.71 -18.65 2.73
C ILE A 233 26.72 -19.52 4.00
N ASN A 234 25.54 -19.90 4.51
CA ASN A 234 25.42 -20.69 5.72
C ASN A 234 26.04 -22.10 5.56
N ASP A 235 25.73 -22.80 4.47
CA ASP A 235 26.32 -24.13 4.21
C ASP A 235 27.84 -24.06 4.02
N LEU A 236 28.31 -23.03 3.30
CA LEU A 236 29.73 -22.78 3.06
C LEU A 236 30.49 -22.24 4.27
N SER A 237 29.81 -21.78 5.33
CA SER A 237 30.43 -21.29 6.57
C SER A 237 31.15 -22.38 7.35
N ARG A 238 31.05 -23.65 6.92
CA ARG A 238 31.92 -24.74 7.38
C ARG A 238 33.39 -24.51 7.01
N LEU A 239 33.66 -23.79 5.91
CA LEU A 239 35.01 -23.41 5.51
C LEU A 239 35.48 -22.18 6.30
N PRO A 240 36.59 -22.26 7.06
CA PRO A 240 37.07 -21.16 7.90
C PRO A 240 37.28 -19.86 7.12
N THR A 241 37.78 -19.94 5.88
CA THR A 241 38.00 -18.76 5.03
C THR A 241 36.72 -18.00 4.75
N ILE A 242 35.62 -18.70 4.45
CA ILE A 242 34.33 -18.08 4.14
C ILE A 242 33.73 -17.49 5.42
N ARG A 243 33.75 -18.25 6.52
CA ARG A 243 33.28 -17.79 7.83
C ARG A 243 33.99 -16.50 8.27
N ASN A 244 35.32 -16.52 8.31
CA ASN A 244 36.14 -15.38 8.72
C ASN A 244 35.91 -14.16 7.82
N THR A 245 35.72 -14.38 6.51
CA THR A 245 35.40 -13.30 5.57
C THR A 245 34.04 -12.66 5.89
N ILE A 246 32.99 -13.46 6.08
CA ILE A 246 31.66 -12.97 6.43
C ILE A 246 31.66 -12.28 7.81
N ASP A 247 32.37 -12.83 8.79
CA ASP A 247 32.49 -12.23 10.13
C ASP A 247 33.24 -10.90 10.10
N THR A 248 34.29 -10.80 9.27
CA THR A 248 35.00 -9.54 9.03
C THR A 248 34.06 -8.52 8.40
N ILE A 249 33.31 -8.89 7.35
CA ILE A 249 32.33 -8.01 6.71
C ILE A 249 31.28 -7.52 7.72
N LYS A 250 30.69 -8.44 8.51
CA LYS A 250 29.71 -8.10 9.55
C LYS A 250 30.29 -7.15 10.60
N SER A 251 31.52 -7.41 11.04
CA SER A 251 32.22 -6.60 12.04
C SER A 251 32.54 -5.20 11.52
N THR A 252 32.98 -5.09 10.26
CA THR A 252 33.19 -3.80 9.59
C THR A 252 31.88 -3.02 9.48
N ILE A 253 30.79 -3.65 9.00
CA ILE A 253 29.48 -3.02 8.91
C ILE A 253 29.03 -2.50 10.29
N LYS A 254 29.12 -3.34 11.32
CA LYS A 254 28.77 -2.98 12.70
C LYS A 254 29.61 -1.81 13.20
N TYR A 255 30.92 -1.83 12.97
CA TYR A 255 31.83 -0.75 13.36
C TYR A 255 31.41 0.61 12.79
N PHE A 256 31.02 0.68 11.52
CA PHE A 256 30.54 1.91 10.89
C PHE A 256 29.14 2.31 11.37
N ARG A 257 28.23 1.36 11.60
CA ARG A 257 26.84 1.64 12.02
C ARG A 257 26.71 2.08 13.48
N ASP A 258 27.54 1.55 14.38
CA ASP A 258 27.47 1.85 15.82
C ASP A 258 27.96 3.27 16.16
N SER A 259 28.43 4.05 15.18
CA SER A 259 28.84 5.44 15.38
C SER A 259 28.23 6.37 14.34
N VAL A 260 27.57 7.42 14.84
CA VAL A 260 27.01 8.50 14.02
C VAL A 260 28.08 9.18 13.15
N ILE A 261 29.28 9.40 13.72
CA ILE A 261 30.40 10.03 13.01
C ILE A 261 30.88 9.14 11.86
N ARG A 262 31.07 7.83 12.11
CA ARG A 262 31.57 6.90 11.09
C ARG A 262 30.53 6.59 10.01
N SER A 263 29.26 6.47 10.38
CA SER A 263 28.15 6.33 9.45
C SER A 263 28.03 7.53 8.48
N GLY A 264 28.43 8.72 8.93
CA GLY A 264 28.54 9.92 8.09
C GLY A 264 29.65 9.85 7.03
N VAL A 265 30.72 9.08 7.28
CA VAL A 265 31.83 8.87 6.33
C VAL A 265 31.47 7.80 5.31
N LEU A 266 30.96 6.66 5.77
CA LEU A 266 30.56 5.55 4.91
C LEU A 266 29.29 4.89 5.45
N LYS A 267 28.21 5.03 4.68
CA LYS A 267 26.90 4.47 5.03
C LYS A 267 26.75 3.05 4.50
N LEU A 268 27.29 2.09 5.26
CA LEU A 268 27.14 0.67 4.95
C LEU A 268 25.73 0.18 5.32
N LYS A 269 25.04 -0.42 4.36
CA LYS A 269 23.80 -1.16 4.61
C LYS A 269 24.14 -2.46 5.34
N SER A 270 23.22 -3.00 6.15
CA SER A 270 23.42 -4.33 6.72
C SER A 270 23.57 -5.37 5.62
N LEU A 271 24.39 -6.37 5.91
CA LEU A 271 24.33 -7.63 5.19
C LEU A 271 23.00 -8.28 5.56
N CYS A 272 22.09 -8.44 4.59
CA CYS A 272 20.77 -9.08 4.67
C CYS A 272 20.39 -9.54 6.10
N GLU A 273 19.86 -8.61 6.91
CA GLU A 273 19.35 -8.87 8.27
C GLU A 273 17.97 -9.56 8.20
N THR A 274 17.79 -10.54 7.31
CA THR A 274 16.55 -11.34 7.31
C THR A 274 16.58 -12.30 8.49
N ARG A 275 15.38 -12.68 8.99
CA ARG A 275 15.12 -13.63 10.10
C ARG A 275 15.83 -14.99 9.97
N TRP A 276 16.57 -15.24 8.89
CA TRP A 276 17.07 -16.55 8.44
C TRP A 276 18.52 -16.84 8.88
N THR A 277 19.11 -16.00 9.73
CA THR A 277 20.50 -16.12 10.22
C THR A 277 20.67 -17.03 11.44
N GLY A 278 19.65 -17.78 11.86
CA GLY A 278 19.62 -18.53 13.13
C GLY A 278 20.72 -19.60 13.33
N ASN A 279 21.46 -19.97 12.29
CA ASN A 279 22.48 -21.02 12.37
C ASN A 279 23.93 -20.51 12.33
N ILE A 280 24.16 -19.20 12.20
CA ILE A 280 25.51 -18.64 12.44
C ILE A 280 25.61 -18.39 13.94
N LYS A 281 25.78 -19.46 14.72
CA LYS A 281 26.25 -19.34 16.09
C LYS A 281 27.73 -18.97 16.01
N VAL A 282 28.03 -17.73 16.40
CA VAL A 282 29.38 -17.31 16.83
C VAL A 282 29.83 -18.22 17.96
#